data_AF-A0A3M7TFF7-F1
#
_entry.id   AF-A0A3M7TFF7-F1
#
_cell.length_a   1.000
_cell.length_b   1.000
_cell.length_c   1.000
_cell.angle_alpha   90.00
_cell.angle_beta   90.00
_cell.angle_gamma   90.00
#
_symmetry.space_group_name_H-M   'P 1'
#
loop_
_entity.id
_entity.type
_entity.pdbx_description
1 polymer ?
#
loop_
_entity_poly.entity_id
_entity_poly.type
_entity_poly.pdbx_seq_one_letter_code
_entity_poly.pdbx_strand_id
1 'polypeptide(L)' 'MEIKQNFCIMVHPLGTTAKTGQTCPESGVWKVNSIPSTTAPIAKGNTMPPYSGQAVTWILISYA' A
#
# COMPACT_ATOMS: atom_id res chain seq x y z
N MET A 1 -12.91 17.40 -16.76
CA MET A 1 -11.68 16.60 -16.83
C MET A 1 -11.49 15.99 -15.48
N GLU A 2 -11.71 14.69 -15.34
CA GLU A 2 -11.09 13.80 -14.34
C GLU A 2 -11.75 12.45 -14.50
N ILE A 3 -10.98 11.54 -15.07
CA ILE A 3 -11.40 10.23 -15.53
C ILE A 3 -11.56 9.39 -14.26
N LYS A 4 -12.76 9.36 -13.67
CA LYS A 4 -13.07 8.41 -12.59
C LYS A 4 -12.95 7.02 -13.21
N GLN A 5 -11.83 6.36 -12.91
CA GLN A 5 -11.38 5.11 -13.52
C GLN A 5 -12.41 4.00 -13.26
N ASN A 6 -13.40 3.92 -14.13
CA ASN A 6 -14.32 2.80 -14.28
C ASN A 6 -13.57 1.69 -15.02
N PHE A 7 -12.76 0.92 -14.30
CA PHE A 7 -12.17 -0.31 -14.83
C PHE A 7 -12.50 -1.46 -13.87
N CYS A 8 -13.21 -2.46 -14.39
CA CYS A 8 -13.76 -3.59 -13.66
C CYS A 8 -12.68 -4.64 -13.29
N ILE A 9 -11.51 -4.25 -12.77
CA ILE A 9 -10.43 -5.19 -12.45
C ILE A 9 -9.97 -4.92 -11.02
N MET A 10 -9.64 -5.99 -10.29
CA MET A 10 -9.36 -6.10 -8.84
C MET A 10 -8.19 -5.24 -8.29
N VAL A 11 -8.16 -3.93 -8.58
CA VAL A 11 -7.11 -3.00 -8.15
C VAL A 11 -7.64 -1.99 -7.13
N HIS A 12 -6.89 -1.80 -6.03
CA HIS A 12 -7.33 -0.96 -4.92
C HIS A 12 -6.98 0.51 -5.16
N PRO A 13 -7.79 1.47 -4.68
CA PRO A 13 -7.53 2.90 -4.89
C PRO A 13 -6.29 3.41 -4.12
N LEU A 14 -5.63 4.45 -4.62
CA LEU A 14 -4.65 5.23 -3.83
C LEU A 14 -5.29 5.70 -2.52
N GLY A 15 -4.54 5.63 -1.43
CA GLY A 15 -5.05 5.83 -0.07
C GLY A 15 -5.49 4.53 0.62
N THR A 16 -5.46 3.39 -0.08
CA THR A 16 -5.67 2.08 0.55
C THR A 16 -4.66 1.86 1.65
N THR A 17 -5.12 1.36 2.80
CA THR A 17 -4.28 1.08 3.96
C THR A 17 -4.15 -0.42 4.21
N ALA A 18 -2.96 -0.90 4.53
CA ALA A 18 -2.71 -2.29 4.92
C ALA A 18 -1.80 -2.35 6.14
N LYS A 19 -1.95 -3.37 6.97
CA LYS A 19 -1.04 -3.58 8.12
C LYS A 19 0.13 -4.45 7.73
N THR A 20 1.25 -4.22 8.39
CA THR A 20 2.39 -5.14 8.42
C THR A 20 1.94 -6.57 8.67
N GLY A 21 2.50 -7.52 7.93
CA GLY A 21 2.11 -8.94 8.01
C GLY A 21 0.85 -9.30 7.22
N GLN A 22 0.08 -8.33 6.72
CA GLN A 22 -1.00 -8.62 5.78
C GLN A 22 -0.48 -8.75 4.35
N THR A 23 -1.19 -9.55 3.57
CA THR A 23 -0.98 -9.65 2.12
C THR A 23 -1.28 -8.30 1.47
N CYS A 24 -0.35 -7.82 0.66
CA CYS A 24 -0.45 -6.55 -0.01
C CYS A 24 -1.58 -6.61 -1.05
N PRO A 25 -2.59 -5.75 -0.93
CA PRO A 25 -3.75 -5.79 -1.81
C PRO A 25 -3.44 -5.25 -3.21
N GLU A 26 -2.41 -4.40 -3.33
CA GLU A 26 -2.07 -3.68 -4.55
C GLU A 26 -0.57 -3.44 -4.73
N SER A 27 -0.09 -3.59 -5.96
CA SER A 27 1.31 -3.33 -6.30
C SER A 27 1.54 -1.83 -6.36
N GLY A 28 2.49 -1.33 -5.58
CA GLY A 28 2.77 0.10 -5.58
C GLY A 28 3.80 0.55 -4.57
N VAL A 29 3.93 1.87 -4.46
CA VAL A 29 4.71 2.51 -3.40
C VAL A 29 3.79 2.74 -2.20
N TRP A 30 4.17 2.12 -1.09
CA TRP A 30 3.46 2.17 0.16
C TRP A 30 4.22 3.03 1.17
N LYS A 31 3.53 3.93 1.86
CA LYS A 31 4.07 4.82 2.89
C LYS A 31 3.57 4.42 4.28
N VAL A 32 4.45 4.38 5.26
CA VAL A 32 4.10 4.16 6.66
C VAL A 32 3.31 5.36 7.20
N ASN A 33 2.14 5.11 7.79
CA ASN A 33 1.29 6.08 8.48
C ASN A 33 1.74 6.39 9.92
N SER A 34 3.02 6.19 10.21
CA SER A 34 3.61 6.42 11.53
C SER A 34 4.90 7.22 11.37
N ILE A 35 5.36 7.86 12.44
CA ILE A 35 6.65 8.56 12.48
C ILE A 35 7.68 7.58 13.04
N PRO A 36 8.81 7.33 12.36
CA PRO A 36 9.24 7.90 11.08
C PRO A 36 8.49 7.32 9.86
N SER A 37 8.08 8.19 8.92
CA SER A 37 7.35 7.74 7.73
C SER A 37 8.32 7.19 6.68
N THR A 38 8.28 5.88 6.47
CA THR A 38 9.08 5.20 5.46
C THR A 38 8.23 4.87 4.24
N THR A 39 8.81 4.94 3.05
CA THR A 39 8.16 4.47 1.81
C THR A 39 8.87 3.22 1.31
N ALA A 40 8.13 2.21 0.90
CA ALA A 40 8.66 0.98 0.32
C ALA A 40 7.85 0.57 -0.92
N PRO A 41 8.49 0.13 -2.02
CA PRO A 41 7.81 -0.50 -3.13
C PRO A 41 7.43 -1.93 -2.75
N ILE A 42 6.13 -2.27 -2.83
CA ILE A 42 5.58 -3.57 -2.43
C ILE A 42 4.63 -4.04 -3.51
N ALA A 43 4.85 -5.25 -4.03
CA ALA A 43 3.97 -5.86 -5.02
C ALA A 43 2.72 -6.49 -4.38
N LYS A 44 1.62 -6.51 -5.11
CA LYS A 44 0.39 -7.23 -4.77
C LYS A 44 0.70 -8.70 -4.50
N GLY A 45 0.11 -9.24 -3.44
CA GLY A 45 0.35 -10.61 -3.02
C GLY A 45 1.57 -10.79 -2.10
N ASN A 46 2.49 -9.81 -2.02
CA ASN A 46 3.59 -9.88 -1.06
C ASN A 46 3.13 -9.50 0.34
N THR A 47 3.77 -10.07 1.36
CA THR A 47 3.50 -9.69 2.75
C THR A 47 4.11 -8.32 3.05
N MET A 48 3.31 -7.43 3.64
CA MET A 48 3.78 -6.12 4.11
C MET A 48 4.94 -6.29 5.10
N PRO A 49 6.11 -5.68 4.84
CA PRO A 49 7.29 -5.89 5.66
C PRO A 49 7.11 -5.26 7.05
N PRO A 50 7.62 -5.91 8.11
CA PRO A 50 7.64 -5.33 9.43
C PRO A 50 8.70 -4.24 9.56
N TYR A 51 8.28 -3.08 10.06
CA TYR A 51 9.17 -1.97 10.36
C TYR A 51 9.63 -2.08 11.82
N SER A 52 10.92 -2.32 12.04
CA SER A 52 11.53 -2.45 13.38
C SER A 52 10.88 -3.51 14.28
N GLY A 53 10.34 -4.59 13.70
CA GLY A 53 9.61 -5.63 14.44
C GLY A 53 8.24 -5.18 14.96
N GLN A 54 7.76 -4.00 14.56
CA GLN A 54 6.45 -3.48 14.91
C GLN A 54 5.48 -3.56 13.74
N ALA A 55 4.21 -3.81 14.08
CA ALA A 55 3.14 -3.78 13.12
C ALA A 55 2.77 -2.33 12.79
N VAL A 56 3.25 -1.83 11.66
CA VAL A 56 2.90 -0.49 11.16
C VAL A 56 1.80 -0.57 10.11
N THR A 57 1.06 0.53 9.96
CA THR A 57 0.08 0.73 8.90
C THR A 57 0.76 1.38 7.71
N TRP A 58 0.59 0.78 6.55
CA TRP A 58 1.05 1.25 5.25
C TRP A 58 -0.11 1.88 4.48
N ILE A 59 0.16 2.91 3.68
CA ILE A 59 -0.78 3.65 2.85
C ILE A 59 -0.26 3.63 1.41
N LEU A 60 -1.06 3.16 0.46
CA LEU A 60 -0.72 3.21 -0.96
C LEU A 60 -0.71 4.66 -1.42
N ILE A 61 0.46 5.17 -1.80
CA ILE A 61 0.61 6.55 -2.28
C ILE A 61 0.81 6.63 -3.79
N SER A 62 1.22 5.53 -4.42
CA SER A 62 1.44 5.47 -5.87
C SER A 62 1.35 4.03 -6.36
N TYR A 63 0.89 3.83 -7.59
CA TYR A 63 0.94 2.54 -8.27
C TYR A 63 2.36 2.30 -8.83
N ALA A 64 2.75 1.04 -8.98
CA ALA A 64 4.02 0.63 -9.59
C ALA A 64 3.82 0.24 -11.06
#